data_AF-A0A7R9UQ28-F1
#
_entry.id   AF-A0A7R9UQ28-F1
#
_cell.length_a   1.000
_cell.length_b   1.000
_cell.length_c   1.000
_cell.angle_alpha   90.00
_cell.angle_beta   90.00
_cell.angle_gamma   90.00
#
_symmetry.space_group_name_H-M   'P 1'
#
loop_
_entity.id
_entity.type
_entity.pdbx_description
1 polymer ?
#
loop_
_entity_poly.entity_id
_entity_poly.type
_entity_poly.pdbx_seq_one_letter_code
_entity_poly.pdbx_strand_id
1 'polypeptide(L)'
;RCMRDNETSTLYVNYQHVEAHDGSLAEALRDHFYRLEPFLRAALKRYVSDEYAAHAASVKEFSVSFFGMPFTLKIRELKTDCVGKLSCISGTVTRTSEVRPELVEGVFA
;
A
#
# COMPACT_ATOMS: atom_id res chain seq x y z
N ARG A 1 6.18 11.53 10.83
CA ARG A 1 6.68 12.87 10.46
C ARG A 1 7.05 12.96 8.98
N CYS A 2 7.86 12.04 8.45
CA CYS A 2 8.28 12.03 7.03
C CYS A 2 7.15 12.16 5.97
N MET A 3 5.94 11.65 6.23
CA MET A 3 4.79 11.84 5.30
C MET A 3 4.37 13.31 5.18
N ARG A 4 4.32 14.03 6.31
CA ARG A 4 3.98 15.45 6.35
C ARG A 4 5.07 16.31 5.72
N ASP A 5 6.33 15.95 5.99
CA ASP A 5 7.48 16.75 5.57
C ASP A 5 7.72 16.63 4.05
N ASN A 6 7.31 15.52 3.43
CA ASN A 6 7.43 15.27 2.00
C ASN A 6 6.11 15.45 1.23
N GLU A 7 5.05 15.93 1.90
CA GLU A 7 3.69 16.05 1.35
C GLU A 7 3.18 14.75 0.67
N THR A 8 3.62 13.59 1.18
CA THR A 8 3.23 12.29 0.64
C THR A 8 2.00 11.74 1.36
N SER A 9 1.14 11.07 0.59
CA SER A 9 -0.01 10.35 1.12
C SER A 9 0.27 8.88 1.46
N THR A 10 1.51 8.43 1.27
CA THR A 10 1.90 7.02 1.42
C THR A 10 2.68 6.78 2.71
N LEU A 11 2.16 5.89 3.57
CA LEU A 11 2.88 5.38 4.74
C LEU A 11 3.72 4.18 4.36
N TYR A 12 5.03 4.24 4.61
CA TYR A 12 5.94 3.11 4.45
C TYR A 12 6.06 2.31 5.74
N VAL A 13 5.76 1.01 5.68
CA VAL A 13 5.78 0.09 6.81
C VAL A 13 6.74 -1.06 6.55
N ASN A 14 7.65 -1.34 7.48
CA ASN A 14 8.49 -2.53 7.40
C ASN A 14 7.66 -3.76 7.76
N TYR A 15 7.55 -4.71 6.83
CA TYR A 15 6.79 -5.94 7.02
C TYR A 15 7.33 -6.77 8.19
N GLN A 16 8.66 -6.79 8.40
CA GLN A 16 9.28 -7.53 9.51
C GLN A 16 8.82 -7.04 10.88
N HIS A 17 8.48 -5.75 11.02
CA HIS A 17 7.94 -5.23 12.28
C HIS A 17 6.52 -5.73 12.54
N VAL A 18 5.72 -5.87 11.48
CA VAL A 18 4.36 -6.42 11.58
C VAL A 18 4.44 -7.89 11.96
N GLU A 19 5.31 -8.65 11.31
CA GLU A 19 5.53 -10.07 11.59
C GLU A 19 6.03 -10.31 13.03
N ALA A 20 6.94 -9.46 13.53
CA ALA A 20 7.43 -9.55 14.90
C ALA A 20 6.38 -9.19 15.96
N HIS A 21 5.43 -8.31 15.62
CA HIS A 21 4.38 -7.87 16.54
C HIS A 21 3.18 -8.84 16.53
N ASP A 22 2.75 -9.26 15.34
CA ASP A 22 1.61 -10.16 15.16
C ASP A 22 1.77 -10.97 13.85
N GLY A 23 2.23 -12.21 13.99
CA GLY A 23 2.41 -13.12 12.86
C GLY A 23 1.10 -13.47 12.15
N SER A 24 -0.03 -13.52 12.86
CA SER A 24 -1.33 -13.84 12.28
C SER A 24 -1.83 -12.71 11.38
N LEU A 25 -1.63 -11.47 11.81
CA LEU A 25 -1.90 -10.28 11.01
C LEU A 25 -0.98 -10.22 9.79
N ALA A 26 0.31 -10.50 9.97
CA ALA A 26 1.28 -10.51 8.87
C ALA A 26 0.91 -11.53 7.79
N GLU A 27 0.54 -12.75 8.19
CA GLU A 27 0.06 -13.79 7.27
C GLU A 27 -1.22 -13.37 6.55
N ALA A 28 -2.21 -12.84 7.27
CA ALA A 28 -3.45 -12.34 6.66
C ALA A 28 -3.17 -11.21 5.65
N LEU A 29 -2.27 -10.28 5.99
CA LEU A 29 -1.82 -9.20 5.09
C LEU A 29 -1.19 -9.74 3.82
N ARG A 30 -0.36 -10.78 3.94
CA ARG A 30 0.29 -11.41 2.79
C ARG A 30 -0.72 -12.10 1.87
N ASP A 31 -1.61 -12.90 2.44
CA ASP A 31 -2.49 -13.79 1.66
C ASP A 31 -3.81 -13.14 1.21
N HIS A 32 -4.23 -12.05 1.85
CA HIS A 32 -5.50 -11.38 1.58
C HIS A 32 -5.36 -9.86 1.44
N PHE A 33 -4.20 -9.39 0.97
CA PHE A 33 -3.88 -7.97 0.86
C PHE A 33 -4.97 -7.15 0.19
N TYR A 34 -5.48 -7.60 -0.96
CA TYR A 34 -6.50 -6.87 -1.73
C TYR A 34 -7.77 -6.60 -0.92
N ARG A 35 -8.16 -7.53 -0.03
CA ARG A 35 -9.33 -7.36 0.85
C ARG A 35 -9.02 -6.48 2.05
N LEU A 36 -7.79 -6.53 2.57
CA LEU A 36 -7.39 -5.80 3.77
C LEU A 36 -7.01 -4.34 3.48
N GLU A 37 -6.52 -4.05 2.28
CA GLU A 37 -6.11 -2.71 1.85
C GLU A 37 -7.11 -1.61 2.21
N PRO A 38 -8.43 -1.69 1.90
CA PRO A 38 -9.38 -0.62 2.24
C PRO A 38 -9.46 -0.38 3.75
N PHE A 39 -9.36 -1.42 4.57
CA PHE A 39 -9.38 -1.31 6.03
C PHE A 39 -8.10 -0.64 6.56
N LEU A 40 -6.94 -0.98 5.99
CA LEU A 40 -5.67 -0.34 6.35
C LEU A 40 -5.67 1.15 6.00
N ARG A 41 -6.19 1.50 4.81
CA ARG A 41 -6.32 2.90 4.38
C ARG A 41 -7.26 3.68 5.29
N ALA A 42 -8.39 3.09 5.69
CA ALA A 42 -9.33 3.70 6.63
C ALA A 42 -8.71 3.89 8.02
N ALA A 43 -8.01 2.88 8.54
CA ALA A 43 -7.31 2.95 9.83
C ALA A 43 -6.21 4.02 9.83
N LEU A 44 -5.42 4.09 8.76
CA LEU A 44 -4.39 5.11 8.58
C LEU A 44 -5.01 6.52 8.53
N LYS A 45 -6.08 6.70 7.75
CA LYS A 45 -6.79 7.98 7.68
C LYS A 45 -7.30 8.42 9.05
N ARG A 46 -7.87 7.50 9.84
CA ARG A 46 -8.30 7.78 11.21
C ARG A 46 -7.14 8.20 12.09
N TYR A 47 -6.06 7.43 12.11
CA TYR A 47 -4.86 7.74 12.91
C TYR A 47 -4.27 9.11 12.56
N VAL A 48 -4.16 9.44 11.27
CA VAL A 48 -3.66 10.74 10.82
C VAL A 48 -4.64 11.86 11.16
N SER A 49 -5.95 11.61 11.16
CA SER A 49 -6.95 12.61 11.56
C SER A 49 -6.86 12.94 13.05
N ASP A 50 -6.64 11.93 13.90
CA ASP A 50 -6.52 12.09 15.36
C ASP A 50 -5.24 12.87 15.73
N GLU A 51 -4.11 12.55 15.10
CA GLU A 51 -2.81 13.20 15.41
C GLU A 51 -2.55 14.49 14.62
N TYR A 52 -3.09 14.60 13.40
CA TYR A 52 -2.75 15.65 12.43
C TYR A 52 -3.98 16.07 11.57
N ALA A 53 -5.03 16.55 12.22
CA ALA A 53 -6.31 16.94 11.59
C ALA A 53 -6.16 17.88 10.37
N ALA A 54 -5.24 18.86 10.42
CA ALA A 54 -5.02 19.79 9.30
C ALA A 54 -4.48 19.10 8.03
N HIS A 55 -3.65 18.06 8.20
CA HIS A 55 -3.09 17.30 7.09
C HIS A 55 -4.06 16.22 6.59
N ALA A 56 -4.93 15.71 7.45
CA ALA A 56 -5.99 14.79 7.06
C ALA A 56 -7.05 15.46 6.17
N ALA A 57 -7.28 16.76 6.34
CA ALA A 57 -8.24 17.52 5.53
C ALA A 57 -7.72 17.87 4.12
N SER A 58 -6.40 18.02 3.95
CA SER A 58 -5.79 18.37 2.66
C SER A 58 -5.60 17.17 1.73
N VAL A 59 -5.43 15.97 2.28
CA VAL A 59 -5.15 14.75 1.52
C VAL A 59 -6.42 13.91 1.36
N LYS A 60 -6.88 13.75 0.09
CA LYS A 60 -8.10 13.00 -0.23
C LYS A 60 -7.98 11.51 0.13
N GLU A 61 -6.82 10.91 -0.17
CA GLU A 61 -6.58 9.48 -0.04
C GLU A 61 -5.21 9.18 0.53
N PHE A 62 -5.16 8.25 1.48
CA PHE A 62 -3.92 7.70 2.04
C PHE A 62 -3.70 6.28 1.53
N SER A 63 -2.43 5.90 1.38
CA SER A 63 -1.99 4.58 0.91
C SER A 63 -0.97 4.00 1.88
N VAL A 64 -0.92 2.66 1.97
CA VAL A 64 0.05 1.93 2.80
C VAL A 64 0.94 1.09 1.91
N SER A 65 2.26 1.29 2.03
CA SER A 65 3.27 0.56 1.26
C SER A 65 4.14 -0.26 2.20
N PHE A 66 4.19 -1.56 1.94
CA PHE A 66 5.02 -2.50 2.70
C PHE A 66 6.38 -2.68 2.03
N PHE A 67 7.43 -2.67 2.83
CA PHE A 67 8.80 -2.98 2.39
C PHE A 67 9.47 -4.00 3.32
N GLY A 68 10.58 -4.58 2.88
CA GLY A 68 11.30 -5.60 3.68
C GLY A 68 10.62 -6.96 3.70
N MET A 69 9.90 -7.33 2.64
CA MET A 69 9.31 -8.67 2.50
C MET A 69 10.42 -9.73 2.53
N PRO A 70 10.22 -10.88 3.22
CA PRO A 70 11.25 -11.92 3.34
C PRO A 70 11.46 -12.71 2.04
N PHE A 71 10.59 -12.53 1.05
CA PHE A 71 10.66 -13.20 -0.25
C PHE A 71 10.65 -12.18 -1.40
N THR A 72 11.23 -12.57 -2.53
CA THR A 72 11.19 -11.82 -3.77
C THR A 72 11.01 -12.80 -4.92
N LEU A 73 9.98 -12.59 -5.73
CA LEU A 73 9.61 -13.41 -6.88
C LEU A 73 10.26 -12.88 -8.15
N LYS A 74 10.65 -13.79 -9.04
CA LYS A 74 10.98 -13.47 -10.43
C LYS A 74 9.68 -13.32 -11.21
N ILE A 75 9.72 -12.54 -12.29
CA ILE A 75 8.56 -12.31 -13.17
C ILE A 75 7.92 -13.64 -13.65
N ARG A 76 8.75 -14.66 -13.93
CA ARG A 76 8.28 -15.99 -14.38
C ARG A 76 7.56 -16.80 -13.30
N GLU A 77 7.67 -16.42 -12.04
CA GLU A 77 7.07 -17.12 -10.89
C GLU A 77 5.67 -16.59 -10.56
N LEU A 78 5.26 -15.47 -11.18
CA LEU A 78 3.91 -14.92 -11.02
C LEU A 78 2.89 -15.81 -11.71
N LYS A 79 2.11 -16.52 -10.90
CA LYS A 79 1.01 -17.38 -11.32
C LYS A 79 -0.31 -16.91 -10.70
N THR A 80 -1.40 -17.59 -11.04
CA THR A 80 -2.75 -17.36 -10.49
C THR A 80 -2.78 -17.35 -8.97
N ASP A 81 -1.89 -18.07 -8.31
CA ASP A 81 -1.81 -18.16 -6.85
C ASP A 81 -1.41 -16.84 -6.18
N CYS A 82 -0.81 -15.91 -6.93
CA CYS A 82 -0.42 -14.59 -6.46
C CYS A 82 -1.56 -13.57 -6.53
N VAL A 83 -2.71 -13.92 -7.12
CA VAL A 83 -3.83 -13.00 -7.30
C VAL A 83 -4.41 -12.60 -5.94
N GLY A 84 -4.52 -11.29 -5.71
CA GLY A 84 -5.05 -10.72 -4.46
C GLY A 84 -4.11 -10.78 -3.26
N LYS A 85 -2.88 -11.29 -3.45
CA LYS A 85 -1.83 -11.41 -2.43
C LYS A 85 -0.79 -10.30 -2.54
N LEU A 86 -0.13 -9.98 -1.42
CA LEU A 86 1.03 -9.10 -1.42
C LEU A 86 2.25 -9.84 -1.97
N SER A 87 2.76 -9.41 -3.12
CA SER A 87 3.91 -10.01 -3.79
C SER A 87 5.03 -9.00 -3.99
N CYS A 88 6.27 -9.40 -3.70
CA CYS A 88 7.46 -8.61 -4.02
C CYS A 88 8.12 -9.19 -5.26
N ILE A 89 8.41 -8.36 -6.27
CA ILE A 89 8.95 -8.80 -7.56
C ILE A 89 10.25 -8.05 -7.86
N SER A 90 11.22 -8.73 -8.47
CA SER A 90 12.44 -8.12 -9.00
C SER A 90 12.51 -8.24 -10.53
N GLY A 91 12.93 -7.17 -11.19
CA GLY A 91 13.09 -7.12 -12.64
C GLY A 91 13.67 -5.79 -13.14
N THR A 92 14.10 -5.77 -14.41
CA THR A 92 14.62 -4.58 -15.07
C THR A 92 13.49 -3.84 -15.80
N VAL A 93 13.35 -2.54 -15.57
CA VAL A 93 12.40 -1.68 -16.29
C VAL A 93 12.97 -1.35 -17.67
N THR A 94 12.30 -1.80 -18.74
CA THR A 94 12.76 -1.59 -20.14
C THR A 94 11.97 -0.54 -20.89
N ARG A 95 10.76 -0.20 -20.42
CA ARG A 95 9.90 0.81 -21.04
C ARG A 95 9.00 1.45 -19.99
N THR A 96 8.85 2.77 -20.07
CA THR A 96 7.87 3.56 -19.31
C THR A 96 7.02 4.35 -20.31
N SER A 97 5.71 4.38 -20.12
CA SER A 97 4.83 5.27 -20.88
C SER A 97 4.80 6.66 -20.25
N GLU A 98 4.31 7.64 -21.00
CA GLU A 98 4.01 8.97 -20.48
C GLU A 98 2.90 8.89 -19.42
N VAL A 99 2.94 9.82 -18.46
CA VAL A 99 1.92 9.94 -17.42
C VAL A 99 0.66 10.54 -18.03
N ARG A 100 -0.45 9.81 -17.96
CA ARG A 100 -1.77 10.26 -18.41
C ARG A 100 -2.74 10.21 -17.23
N PRO A 101 -3.65 11.18 -17.10
CA PRO A 101 -4.70 11.11 -16.08
C PRO A 101 -5.64 9.94 -16.39
N GLU A 102 -6.00 9.17 -15.34
CA GLU A 102 -6.96 8.07 -15.41
C GLU A 102 -8.25 8.45 -14.65
N LEU A 103 -9.39 7.97 -15.13
CA LEU A 103 -10.69 8.20 -14.48
C LEU A 103 -10.79 7.29 -13.25
N VAL A 104 -10.79 7.90 -12.06
CA VAL A 104 -10.96 7.17 -10.79
C VAL A 104 -12.43 7.06 -10.40
N GLU A 105 -13.19 8.16 -10.52
CA GLU A 105 -14.59 8.25 -10.12
C GLU A 105 -15.34 9.13 -11.11
N GLY A 106 -16.47 8.62 -11.63
CA GLY A 106 -17.35 9.35 -12.54
C GLY A 106 -18.72 9.52 -11.93
N VAL A 107 -19.20 10.76 -11.85
CA VAL A 107 -20.56 11.09 -11.42
C VAL A 107 -21.34 11.54 -12.66
N PHE A 108 -22.43 10.84 -12.96
CA PHE A 108 -23.30 11.13 -14.10
C PHE A 108 -24.66 11.59 -13.57
N ALA A 109 -25.23 12.61 -14.22
CA ALA A 109 -26.50 13.24 -13.87
C ALA A 109 -27.68 12.61 -14.60
#